data_AF-A0A356RCV1-F1
#
_entry.id   AF-A0A356RCV1-F1
#
_cell.length_a   1.000
_cell.length_b   1.000
_cell.length_c   1.000
_cell.angle_alpha   90.00
_cell.angle_beta   90.00
_cell.angle_gamma   90.00
#
_symmetry.space_group_name_H-M   'P 1'
#
loop_
_entity.id
_entity.type
_entity.pdbx_description
1 polymer ?
#
loop_
_entity_poly.entity_id
_entity_poly.type
_entity_poly.pdbx_seq_one_letter_code
_entity_poly.pdbx_strand_id
1 'polypeptide(L)'
;MSLTGSIQFQDRPLKADESVFRIETRTLSSEGLRELIESATGQKTDWPSKSWDVDCLTLAAWYFHFDLALAHAQVGTADAATITAVQRPNPSITMLPTWVNSAATGINPWIIASALKIPIEFGGTRASLGFLDL
;
A
#
# COMPACT_ATOMS: atom_id res chain seq x y z
N MET A 1 22.33 -16.48 -17.23
CA MET A 1 20.93 -16.50 -16.75
C MET A 1 20.92 -16.18 -15.27
N SER A 2 19.97 -15.38 -14.78
CA SER A 2 19.86 -15.03 -13.36
C SER A 2 18.43 -15.20 -12.88
N LEU A 3 18.23 -15.80 -11.71
CA LEU A 3 16.95 -15.98 -11.05
C LEU A 3 17.01 -15.29 -9.69
N THR A 4 16.04 -14.43 -9.42
CA THR A 4 15.90 -13.70 -8.15
C THR A 4 14.64 -14.18 -7.46
N GLY A 5 14.69 -14.47 -6.15
CA GLY A 5 13.46 -14.66 -5.38
C GLY A 5 12.62 -13.39 -5.48
N SER A 6 11.35 -13.45 -5.84
CA SER A 6 10.50 -12.26 -5.97
C SER A 6 9.22 -12.43 -5.17
N ILE A 7 8.88 -11.43 -4.34
CA ILE A 7 7.56 -11.33 -3.75
C ILE A 7 6.64 -10.75 -4.84
N GLN A 8 5.54 -11.44 -5.12
CA GLN A 8 4.60 -11.01 -6.15
C GLN A 8 3.84 -9.78 -5.67
N PHE A 9 3.93 -8.69 -6.43
CA PHE A 9 3.06 -7.54 -6.23
C PHE A 9 1.65 -7.90 -6.68
N GLN A 10 0.66 -7.58 -5.86
CA GLN A 10 -0.74 -7.86 -6.17
C GLN A 10 -1.44 -6.55 -6.49
N ASP A 11 -1.66 -6.31 -7.78
CA ASP A 11 -2.36 -5.12 -8.27
C ASP A 11 -3.77 -5.07 -7.68
N ARG A 12 -4.09 -3.97 -7.00
CA ARG A 12 -5.48 -3.60 -6.68
C ARG A 12 -5.83 -2.37 -7.50
N PRO A 13 -6.38 -2.54 -8.72
CA PRO A 13 -6.69 -1.43 -9.59
C PRO A 13 -7.75 -0.53 -8.95
N LEU A 14 -7.55 0.77 -9.09
CA LEU A 14 -8.50 1.80 -8.67
C LEU A 14 -9.78 1.66 -9.51
N LYS A 15 -10.91 1.39 -8.86
CA LYS A 15 -12.21 1.35 -9.51
C LYS A 15 -12.78 2.77 -9.60
N ALA A 16 -12.52 3.42 -10.74
CA ALA A 16 -12.98 4.77 -11.01
C ALA A 16 -14.52 4.85 -10.97
N ASP A 17 -15.22 3.88 -11.57
CA ASP A 17 -16.69 3.85 -11.65
C ASP A 17 -17.36 3.79 -10.27
N GLU A 18 -16.81 2.99 -9.34
CA GLU A 18 -17.30 2.94 -7.96
C GLU A 18 -17.10 4.28 -7.23
N SER A 19 -16.01 4.99 -7.53
CA SER A 19 -15.72 6.29 -6.92
C SER A 19 -16.65 7.38 -7.43
N VAL A 20 -16.97 7.37 -8.73
CA VAL A 20 -17.94 8.28 -9.36
C VAL A 20 -19.34 8.01 -8.79
N PHE A 21 -19.78 6.75 -8.79
CA PHE A 21 -21.08 6.37 -8.23
C PHE A 21 -21.22 6.78 -6.76
N ARG A 22 -20.17 6.62 -5.95
CA ARG A 22 -20.16 7.05 -4.55
C ARG A 22 -20.26 8.56 -4.37
N ILE A 23 -19.81 9.36 -5.34
CA ILE A 23 -19.97 10.82 -5.31
C ILE A 23 -21.37 11.20 -5.77
N GLU A 24 -21.87 10.57 -6.84
CA GLU A 24 -23.19 10.83 -7.41
C GLU A 24 -24.35 10.43 -6.49
N THR A 25 -24.19 9.38 -5.68
CA THR A 25 -25.21 8.92 -4.73
C THR A 25 -25.23 9.70 -3.41
N ARG A 26 -24.34 10.69 -3.23
CA ARG A 26 -24.34 11.51 -2.00
C ARG A 26 -25.60 12.33 -1.91
N THR A 27 -26.40 12.01 -0.90
CA THR A 27 -27.62 12.73 -0.60
C THR A 27 -27.68 13.06 0.89
N LEU A 28 -28.22 14.22 1.19
CA LEU A 28 -28.53 14.66 2.55
C LEU A 28 -29.64 13.81 3.19
N SER A 29 -30.27 12.90 2.44
CA SER A 29 -31.25 11.93 2.95
C SER A 29 -30.67 10.51 3.12
N SER A 30 -29.34 10.35 3.12
CA SER A 30 -28.68 9.06 3.31
C SER A 30 -28.79 8.52 4.73
N GLU A 31 -29.10 7.23 4.86
CA GLU A 31 -29.27 6.55 6.15
C GLU A 31 -28.02 6.67 7.06
N GLY A 32 -26.82 6.56 6.49
CA GLY A 32 -25.56 6.70 7.25
C GLY A 32 -25.34 8.09 7.84
N LEU A 33 -25.90 9.15 7.22
CA LEU A 33 -25.86 10.49 7.79
C LEU A 33 -26.82 10.63 8.98
N ARG A 34 -27.99 9.96 8.94
CA ARG A 34 -28.91 9.88 10.08
C ARG A 34 -28.22 9.25 11.28
N GLU A 35 -27.62 8.09 11.11
CA GLU A 35 -26.91 7.38 12.19
C GLU A 35 -25.80 8.24 12.81
N LEU A 36 -25.02 8.96 11.98
CA LEU A 36 -24.00 9.87 12.46
C LEU A 36 -24.59 11.00 13.31
N ILE A 37 -25.63 11.67 12.81
CA ILE A 37 -26.27 12.79 13.52
C ILE A 37 -26.86 12.32 14.85
N GLU A 38 -27.58 11.19 14.86
CA GLU A 38 -28.14 10.61 16.07
C GLU A 38 -27.06 10.19 17.06
N SER A 39 -25.94 9.63 16.59
CA SER A 39 -24.80 9.27 17.44
C SER A 39 -24.07 10.48 18.04
N ALA A 40 -23.95 11.58 17.28
CA ALA A 40 -23.24 12.78 17.69
C ALA A 40 -24.07 13.66 18.64
N THR A 41 -25.38 13.73 18.44
CA THR A 41 -26.30 14.57 19.23
C THR A 41 -27.03 13.80 20.34
N GLY A 42 -27.07 12.47 20.26
CA GLY A 42 -27.82 11.62 21.19
C GLY A 42 -29.35 11.74 21.08
N GLN A 43 -29.85 12.42 20.05
CA GLN A 43 -31.27 12.67 19.82
C GLN A 43 -31.72 11.99 18.53
N LYS A 44 -32.92 11.39 18.56
CA LYS A 44 -33.55 10.89 17.34
C LYS A 44 -33.97 12.05 16.46
N THR A 45 -33.61 11.98 15.18
CA THR A 45 -33.91 13.02 14.21
C THR A 45 -34.99 12.53 13.25
N ASP A 46 -35.99 13.37 12.96
CA ASP A 46 -36.97 13.07 11.91
C ASP A 46 -36.24 13.02 10.56
N TRP A 47 -36.32 11.88 9.86
CA TRP A 47 -35.57 11.63 8.62
C TRP A 47 -36.50 11.34 7.43
N PRO A 48 -36.33 12.02 6.28
CA PRO A 48 -35.37 13.10 6.01
C PRO A 48 -35.74 14.39 6.74
N SER A 49 -34.74 15.08 7.30
CA SER A 49 -35.01 16.30 8.07
C SER A 49 -35.68 17.36 7.20
N LYS A 50 -36.82 17.86 7.67
CA LYS A 50 -37.58 18.93 7.01
C LYS A 50 -36.92 20.31 7.21
N SER A 51 -36.06 20.44 8.23
CA SER A 51 -35.33 21.67 8.56
C SER A 51 -33.88 21.35 8.93
N TRP A 52 -32.93 21.91 8.20
CA TRP A 52 -31.50 21.76 8.47
C TRP A 52 -31.02 22.89 9.37
N ASP A 53 -30.61 22.56 10.59
CA ASP A 53 -29.90 23.47 11.47
C ASP A 53 -28.40 23.51 11.12
N VAL A 54 -27.71 24.58 11.52
CA VAL A 54 -26.28 24.81 11.23
C VAL A 54 -25.41 23.67 11.79
N ASP A 55 -25.76 23.15 12.96
CA ASP A 55 -25.04 22.04 13.60
C ASP A 55 -25.16 20.75 12.76
N CYS A 56 -26.37 20.42 12.30
CA CYS A 56 -26.61 19.25 11.43
C CYS A 56 -25.92 19.41 10.08
N LEU A 57 -25.89 20.62 9.52
CA LEU A 57 -25.21 20.90 8.25
C LEU A 57 -23.69 20.77 8.39
N THR A 58 -23.14 21.18 9.54
CA THR A 58 -21.71 21.05 9.84
C THR A 58 -21.32 19.57 9.95
N LEU A 59 -22.13 18.76 10.64
CA LEU A 59 -21.93 17.31 10.70
C LEU A 59 -22.01 16.66 9.31
N ALA A 60 -22.97 17.08 8.47
CA ALA A 60 -23.06 16.60 7.09
C ALA A 60 -21.83 16.97 6.25
N ALA A 61 -21.31 18.19 6.42
CA ALA A 61 -20.09 18.63 5.75
C ALA A 61 -18.89 17.77 6.14
N TRP A 62 -18.75 17.44 7.43
CA TRP A 62 -17.70 16.56 7.94
C TRP A 62 -17.85 15.13 7.41
N TYR A 63 -19.09 14.60 7.36
CA TYR A 63 -19.37 13.27 6.84
C TYR A 63 -18.97 13.09 5.36
N PHE A 64 -19.22 14.11 4.53
CA PHE A 64 -18.89 14.05 3.10
C PHE A 64 -17.50 14.60 2.75
N HIS A 65 -16.73 15.05 3.74
CA HIS A 65 -15.43 15.67 3.53
C HIS A 65 -14.42 14.66 2.95
N PHE A 66 -13.84 14.98 1.80
CA PHE A 66 -12.92 14.08 1.11
C PHE A 66 -11.59 13.91 1.86
N ASP A 67 -11.16 14.94 2.60
CA ASP A 67 -9.85 14.94 3.25
C ASP A 67 -9.68 13.84 4.30
N LEU A 68 -10.77 13.39 4.93
CA LEU A 68 -10.71 12.28 5.87
C LEU A 68 -10.31 10.97 5.15
N ALA A 69 -10.94 10.69 4.02
CA ALA A 69 -10.61 9.52 3.20
C ALA A 69 -9.18 9.60 2.65
N LEU A 70 -8.73 10.81 2.29
CA LEU A 70 -7.36 11.06 1.83
C LEU A 70 -6.35 10.81 2.96
N ALA A 71 -6.59 11.32 4.16
CA ALA A 71 -5.73 11.12 5.32
C ALA A 71 -5.58 9.62 5.66
N HIS A 72 -6.67 8.86 5.64
CA HIS A 72 -6.61 7.41 5.84
C HIS A 72 -5.80 6.70 4.75
N ALA A 73 -5.93 7.11 3.48
CA ALA A 73 -5.13 6.55 2.39
C ALA A 73 -3.63 6.86 2.57
N GLN A 74 -3.29 8.04 3.09
CA GLN A 74 -1.91 8.41 3.39
C GLN A 74 -1.33 7.55 4.52
N VAL A 75 -2.09 7.32 5.59
CA VAL A 75 -1.69 6.41 6.68
C VAL A 75 -1.43 5.00 6.13
N GLY A 76 -2.35 4.45 5.34
CA GLY A 76 -2.16 3.12 4.74
C GLY A 76 -0.93 3.03 3.83
N THR A 77 -0.57 4.13 3.15
CA THR A 77 0.65 4.22 2.34
C THR A 77 1.90 4.26 3.21
N ALA A 78 1.88 5.02 4.31
CA ALA A 78 2.98 5.09 5.27
C ALA A 78 3.23 3.73 5.97
N ASP A 79 2.17 3.01 6.31
CA ASP A 79 2.26 1.66 6.88
C ASP A 79 2.88 0.68 5.87
N ALA A 80 2.43 0.72 4.62
CA ALA A 80 2.98 -0.11 3.55
C ALA A 80 4.45 0.23 3.26
N ALA A 81 4.82 1.51 3.32
CA ALA A 81 6.19 1.97 3.18
C ALA A 81 7.07 1.45 4.33
N THR A 82 6.56 1.46 5.56
CA THR A 82 7.24 0.91 6.74
C THR A 82 7.49 -0.59 6.58
N ILE A 83 6.47 -1.36 6.17
CA ILE A 83 6.58 -2.79 5.91
C ILE A 83 7.64 -3.06 4.84
N THR A 84 7.62 -2.30 3.74
CA THR A 84 8.56 -2.46 2.63
C THR A 84 9.99 -2.07 3.02
N ALA A 85 10.16 -1.02 3.84
CA ALA A 85 11.46 -0.55 4.29
C ALA A 85 12.21 -1.57 5.18
N VAL A 86 11.48 -2.48 5.84
CA VAL A 86 12.03 -3.55 6.68
C VAL A 86 12.34 -4.83 5.87
N GLN A 87 11.90 -4.93 4.61
CA GLN A 87 12.17 -6.12 3.80
C GLN A 87 13.67 -6.25 3.47
N ARG A 88 14.21 -7.45 3.69
CA ARG A 88 15.59 -7.78 3.31
C ARG A 88 15.69 -7.92 1.79
N PRO A 89 16.82 -7.54 1.17
CA PRO A 89 16.99 -7.71 -0.27
C PRO A 89 16.94 -9.19 -0.66
N ASN A 90 16.27 -9.51 -1.77
CA ASN A 90 16.06 -10.89 -2.18
C ASN A 90 17.36 -11.54 -2.69
N PRO A 91 17.61 -12.83 -2.37
CA PRO A 91 18.75 -13.57 -2.89
C PRO A 91 18.62 -13.80 -4.40
N SER A 92 19.76 -13.90 -5.08
CA SER A 92 19.81 -14.20 -6.52
C SER A 92 20.81 -15.31 -6.83
N ILE A 93 20.47 -16.16 -7.80
CA ILE A 93 21.36 -17.16 -8.37
C ILE A 93 21.65 -16.81 -9.82
N THR A 94 22.92 -16.83 -10.20
CA THR A 94 23.36 -16.56 -11.57
C THR A 94 24.09 -17.76 -12.12
N MET A 95 23.76 -18.17 -13.34
CA MET A 95 24.41 -19.25 -14.09
C MET A 95 25.09 -18.67 -15.33
N LEU A 96 26.36 -19.00 -15.51
CA LEU A 96 27.27 -18.48 -16.53
C LEU A 96 27.95 -19.67 -17.24
N PRO A 97 27.37 -20.15 -18.35
CA PRO A 97 28.08 -21.05 -19.25
C PRO A 97 29.18 -20.28 -19.99
N THR A 98 30.41 -20.77 -19.90
CA THR A 98 31.60 -20.16 -20.52
C THR A 98 32.33 -21.21 -21.33
N TRP A 99 32.74 -20.83 -22.54
CA TRP A 99 33.62 -21.63 -23.37
C TRP A 99 35.09 -21.32 -23.07
N VAL A 100 35.90 -22.36 -22.87
CA VAL A 100 37.34 -22.23 -22.63
C VAL A 100 38.11 -22.68 -23.87
N ASN A 101 38.77 -21.73 -24.54
CA ASN A 101 39.55 -21.98 -25.75
C ASN A 101 40.88 -22.71 -25.50
N SER A 102 41.32 -22.79 -24.25
CA SER A 102 42.57 -23.43 -23.82
C SER A 102 42.35 -24.78 -23.12
N ALA A 103 41.22 -25.44 -23.34
CA ALA A 103 40.96 -26.77 -22.80
C ALA A 103 41.94 -27.80 -23.41
N ALA A 104 42.48 -28.70 -22.58
CA ALA A 104 43.39 -29.74 -23.06
C ALA A 104 42.67 -30.70 -24.04
N THR A 105 43.42 -31.25 -25.00
CA THR A 105 42.89 -32.15 -26.03
C THR A 105 42.15 -33.34 -25.39
N GLY A 106 40.89 -33.53 -25.79
CA GLY A 106 40.03 -34.60 -25.25
C GLY A 106 39.17 -34.20 -24.04
N ILE A 107 39.27 -32.96 -23.54
CA ILE A 107 38.41 -32.42 -22.47
C ILE A 107 37.29 -31.56 -23.07
N ASN A 108 36.07 -31.66 -22.53
CA ASN A 108 34.96 -30.79 -22.91
C ASN A 108 35.26 -29.33 -22.49
N PRO A 109 35.27 -28.36 -23.44
CA PRO A 109 35.62 -26.96 -23.18
C PRO A 109 34.49 -26.12 -22.56
N TRP A 110 33.29 -26.66 -22.36
CA TRP A 110 32.20 -25.96 -21.70
C TRP A 110 32.31 -26.05 -20.18
N ILE A 111 32.35 -24.88 -19.52
CA ILE A 111 32.24 -24.76 -18.07
C ILE A 111 30.91 -24.08 -17.74
N ILE A 112 30.13 -24.64 -16.82
CA ILE A 112 28.94 -23.97 -16.29
C ILE A 112 29.26 -23.52 -14.86
N ALA A 113 29.47 -22.22 -14.67
CA ALA A 113 29.64 -21.63 -13.35
C ALA A 113 28.28 -21.18 -12.79
N SER A 114 28.07 -21.37 -11.49
CA SER A 114 26.91 -20.81 -10.78
C SER A 114 27.37 -19.98 -9.58
N ALA A 115 26.65 -18.91 -9.28
CA ALA A 115 26.94 -18.02 -8.18
C ALA A 115 25.65 -17.69 -7.42
N LEU A 116 25.61 -17.99 -6.13
CA LEU A 116 24.55 -17.59 -5.21
C LEU A 116 24.98 -16.30 -4.50
N LYS A 117 24.18 -15.25 -4.65
CA LYS A 117 24.35 -13.98 -3.96
C LYS A 117 23.28 -13.86 -2.88
N ILE A 118 23.69 -14.00 -1.62
CA ILE A 118 22.86 -13.75 -0.45
C ILE A 118 23.37 -12.47 0.21
N PRO A 119 22.57 -11.38 0.21
CA PRO A 119 22.94 -10.17 0.91
C PRO A 119 22.83 -10.39 2.43
N ILE A 120 23.92 -10.13 3.15
CA ILE A 120 23.98 -10.20 4.61
C ILE A 120 24.19 -8.78 5.12
N GLU A 121 23.22 -8.25 5.86
CA GLU A 121 23.34 -6.95 6.52
C GLU A 121 23.77 -7.15 7.97
N PHE A 122 24.96 -6.67 8.33
CA PHE A 122 25.41 -6.56 9.72
C PHE A 122 25.02 -5.17 10.25
N GLY A 123 23.80 -5.04 10.77
CA GLY A 123 23.35 -3.91 11.60
C GLY A 123 23.36 -2.49 11.00
N GLY A 124 22.16 -1.93 10.78
CA GLY A 124 21.88 -0.61 11.38
C GLY A 124 21.62 0.61 10.50
N THR A 125 21.69 0.59 9.17
CA THR A 125 21.48 1.85 8.41
C THR A 125 20.01 2.21 8.17
N ARG A 126 19.07 1.26 8.33
CA ARG A 126 17.62 1.51 8.10
C ARG A 126 16.80 1.78 9.36
N ALA A 127 17.36 1.55 10.54
CA ALA A 127 16.68 1.76 11.82
C ALA A 127 16.73 3.23 12.31
N SER A 128 17.60 4.07 11.75
CA SER A 128 17.85 5.42 12.26
C SER A 128 16.89 6.49 11.74
N LEU A 129 15.91 6.18 10.87
CA LEU A 129 15.00 7.17 10.30
C LEU A 129 13.64 7.29 11.02
N GLY A 130 13.47 6.65 12.17
CA GLY A 130 12.20 6.65 12.93
C GLY A 130 12.31 7.06 14.40
N PHE A 131 13.45 7.60 14.85
CA PHE A 131 13.71 7.88 16.27
C PHE A 131 13.86 9.38 16.61
N LEU A 132 13.51 10.30 15.72
CA LEU A 132 13.71 11.75 15.94
C LEU A 132 12.46 12.58 16.19
N ASP A 133 11.28 11.96 16.35
CA ASP A 133 10.05 12.66 16.74
C ASP A 133 9.41 12.00 17.97
N LEU A 134 9.97 12.29 19.15
CA LEU A 134 9.30 12.24 20.46
C LEU A 134 9.74 13.44 21.29
#